data_AF-A0A7S0JDD1-F1
#
_entry.id   AF-A0A7S0JDD1-F1
#
_cell.length_a   1.000
_cell.length_b   1.000
_cell.length_c   1.000
_cell.angle_alpha   90.00
_cell.angle_beta   90.00
_cell.angle_gamma   90.00
#
_symmetry.space_group_name_H-M   'P 1'
#
loop_
_entity.id
_entity.type
_entity.pdbx_description
1 polymer ?
#
loop_
_entity_poly.entity_id
_entity_poly.type
_entity_poly.pdbx_seq_one_letter_code
_entity_poly.pdbx_strand_id
1 'polypeptide(L)'
;QPHSRPLYRMVFGLYNEAAPLGTERFVNFVQGSVGQFKGTLDGPSYRSSCFERLRPGVVAEGGRITGLDLTPFAGQLEYQYRSRLLPLRPVLEVNDLKHSQRGLLTRRILNAGPEFGVTLAAAPSLDGSWEVIGELQQGGELLHLIEELPFITGKSVEQPGSLAEQVFQAQKSVFSSLSKSVGDSRASDRTGQLLRRVEITNCGVIV
;
A
#
# COMPACT_ATOMS: atom_id res chain seq x y z
N GLN A 1 10.93 -7.57 30.96
CA GLN A 1 9.78 -6.65 30.80
C GLN A 1 9.23 -6.86 29.40
N PRO A 2 7.92 -7.10 29.20
CA PRO A 2 7.39 -7.19 27.85
C PRO A 2 7.44 -5.80 27.23
N HIS A 3 8.10 -5.66 26.09
CA HIS A 3 8.21 -4.39 25.37
C HIS A 3 6.81 -3.84 25.08
N SER A 4 6.41 -2.77 25.78
CA SER A 4 5.19 -2.03 25.47
C SER A 4 5.34 -1.45 24.07
N ARG A 5 4.60 -1.99 23.09
CA ARG A 5 4.58 -1.43 21.74
C ARG A 5 3.95 -0.04 21.81
N PRO A 6 4.63 1.02 21.32
CA PRO A 6 4.04 2.34 21.31
C PRO A 6 2.79 2.33 20.40
N LEU A 7 1.68 2.85 20.92
CA LEU A 7 0.44 3.00 20.18
C LEU A 7 0.41 4.40 19.56
N TYR A 8 0.34 4.45 18.24
CA TYR A 8 0.20 5.69 17.48
C TYR A 8 -1.15 5.72 16.77
N ARG A 9 -1.63 6.92 16.42
CA ARG A 9 -2.90 7.11 15.71
C ARG A 9 -2.70 8.10 14.57
N MET A 10 -3.13 7.73 13.37
CA MET A 10 -3.30 8.65 12.24
C MET A 10 -4.78 9.01 12.10
N VAL A 11 -5.05 10.27 11.81
CA VAL A 11 -6.39 10.77 11.46
C VAL A 11 -6.31 11.40 10.08
N PHE A 12 -7.17 10.96 9.17
CA PHE A 12 -7.25 11.49 7.82
C PHE A 12 -8.57 12.24 7.63
N GLY A 13 -8.49 13.45 7.05
CA GLY A 13 -9.62 14.11 6.43
C GLY A 13 -9.79 13.56 5.02
N LEU A 14 -11.02 13.21 4.63
CA LEU A 14 -11.29 12.59 3.34
C LEU A 14 -12.02 13.57 2.41
N TYR A 15 -11.64 13.58 1.14
CA TYR A 15 -12.17 14.53 0.15
C TYR A 15 -13.45 14.02 -0.52
N ASN A 16 -14.50 13.77 0.27
CA ASN A 16 -15.77 13.19 -0.19
C ASN A 16 -16.38 13.90 -1.42
N GLU A 17 -16.21 15.21 -1.55
CA GLU A 17 -16.78 15.98 -2.67
C GLU A 17 -15.92 15.89 -3.93
N ALA A 18 -14.59 15.87 -3.78
CA ALA A 18 -13.65 15.87 -4.90
C ALA A 18 -13.30 14.44 -5.37
N ALA A 19 -13.37 13.45 -4.48
CA ALA A 19 -13.06 12.05 -4.76
C ALA A 19 -14.06 11.08 -4.08
N PRO A 20 -15.38 11.20 -4.31
CA PRO A 20 -16.40 10.40 -3.62
C PRO A 20 -16.19 8.89 -3.74
N LEU A 21 -15.91 8.37 -4.94
CA LEU A 21 -15.73 6.94 -5.17
C LEU A 21 -14.38 6.45 -4.62
N GLY A 22 -13.36 7.32 -4.71
CA GLY A 22 -12.09 7.29 -4.00
C GLY A 22 -12.27 6.95 -2.52
N THR A 23 -12.95 7.86 -1.86
CA THR A 23 -13.18 7.88 -0.43
C THR A 23 -14.12 6.77 0.04
N GLU A 24 -15.26 6.55 -0.64
CA GLU A 24 -16.21 5.49 -0.27
C GLU A 24 -15.52 4.13 -0.20
N ARG A 25 -14.67 3.83 -1.19
CA ARG A 25 -13.90 2.58 -1.20
C ARG A 25 -12.98 2.46 0.01
N PHE A 26 -12.23 3.50 0.33
CA PHE A 26 -11.33 3.51 1.47
C PHE A 26 -12.11 3.30 2.78
N VAL A 27 -13.24 4.00 2.94
CA VAL A 27 -14.14 3.85 4.10
C VAL A 27 -14.70 2.42 4.21
N ASN A 28 -15.07 1.80 3.09
CA ASN A 28 -15.55 0.42 3.09
C ASN A 28 -14.50 -0.57 3.65
N PHE A 29 -13.20 -0.36 3.36
CA PHE A 29 -12.12 -1.15 3.98
C PHE A 29 -11.81 -0.73 5.42
N VAL A 30 -12.03 0.53 5.82
CA VAL A 30 -11.97 0.93 7.23
C VAL A 30 -13.03 0.17 8.04
N GLN A 31 -14.25 0.05 7.50
CA GLN A 31 -15.40 -0.56 8.18
C GLN A 31 -15.50 -2.08 8.02
N GLY A 32 -14.82 -2.67 7.04
CA GLY A 32 -14.97 -4.09 6.69
C GLY A 32 -16.24 -4.41 5.91
N SER A 33 -16.85 -3.42 5.25
CA SER A 33 -18.15 -3.49 4.58
C SER A 33 -18.05 -3.65 3.05
N VAL A 34 -17.05 -4.40 2.58
CA VAL A 34 -16.72 -4.49 1.14
C VAL A 34 -17.52 -5.58 0.43
N GLY A 35 -18.07 -5.25 -0.75
CA GLY A 35 -18.72 -6.22 -1.63
C GLY A 35 -19.89 -6.94 -0.94
N GLN A 36 -19.84 -8.28 -0.89
CA GLN A 36 -20.86 -9.10 -0.22
C GLN A 36 -20.89 -8.97 1.30
N PHE A 37 -19.92 -8.29 1.91
CA PHE A 37 -19.88 -7.98 3.33
C PHE A 37 -20.53 -6.62 3.65
N LYS A 38 -21.15 -5.94 2.65
CA LYS A 38 -21.96 -4.75 2.91
C LYS A 38 -23.01 -5.04 3.98
N GLY A 39 -23.06 -4.21 5.02
CA GLY A 39 -23.97 -4.38 6.16
C GLY A 39 -23.46 -5.33 7.26
N THR A 40 -22.27 -5.93 7.10
CA THR A 40 -21.61 -6.69 8.17
C THR A 40 -20.30 -6.00 8.59
N LEU A 41 -19.78 -6.36 9.77
CA LEU A 41 -18.48 -5.90 10.27
C LEU A 41 -17.37 -6.97 10.14
N ASP A 42 -17.66 -8.04 9.38
CA ASP A 42 -16.82 -9.25 9.31
C ASP A 42 -16.03 -9.38 8.00
N GLY A 43 -16.11 -8.39 7.11
CA GLY A 43 -15.36 -8.38 5.86
C GLY A 43 -13.89 -7.97 6.04
N PRO A 44 -13.12 -7.97 4.92
CA PRO A 44 -11.72 -7.55 4.95
C PRO A 44 -11.61 -6.09 5.41
N SER A 45 -10.77 -5.85 6.41
CA SER A 45 -10.60 -4.53 7.02
C SER A 45 -9.14 -4.15 7.26
N TYR A 46 -8.84 -2.86 7.17
CA TYR A 46 -7.55 -2.29 7.53
C TYR A 46 -7.11 -2.59 8.98
N ARG A 47 -8.03 -2.96 9.90
CA ARG A 47 -7.70 -3.48 11.25
C ARG A 47 -6.74 -4.68 11.24
N SER A 48 -6.63 -5.36 10.10
CA SER A 48 -5.77 -6.52 9.92
C SER A 48 -4.69 -6.31 8.84
N SER A 49 -4.45 -5.06 8.44
CA SER A 49 -3.44 -4.70 7.45
C SER A 49 -2.16 -4.16 8.07
N CYS A 50 -1.16 -3.91 7.22
CA CYS A 50 0.08 -3.24 7.59
C CYS A 50 0.49 -2.20 6.55
N PHE A 51 1.49 -1.38 6.89
CA PHE A 51 2.33 -0.75 5.88
C PHE A 51 3.34 -1.79 5.38
N GLU A 52 3.46 -1.94 4.06
CA GLU A 52 4.29 -2.98 3.46
C GLU A 52 5.51 -2.44 2.71
N ARG A 53 5.41 -1.22 2.17
CA ARG A 53 6.43 -0.71 1.25
C ARG A 53 6.65 0.78 1.47
N LEU A 54 7.92 1.18 1.42
CA LEU A 54 8.36 2.55 1.45
C LEU A 54 9.01 2.89 0.10
N ARG A 55 8.57 3.97 -0.52
CA ARG A 55 9.29 4.67 -1.60
C ARG A 55 9.86 5.96 -1.01
N PRO A 56 11.15 5.99 -0.64
CA PRO A 56 11.74 7.11 0.11
C PRO A 56 11.50 8.46 -0.56
N GLY A 57 11.09 9.45 0.22
CA GLY A 57 10.77 10.80 -0.27
C GLY A 57 9.54 10.90 -1.17
N VAL A 58 8.83 9.79 -1.42
CA VAL A 58 7.66 9.75 -2.30
C VAL A 58 6.42 9.35 -1.52
N VAL A 59 6.34 8.10 -1.04
CA VAL A 59 5.13 7.55 -0.43
C VAL A 59 5.41 6.35 0.47
N ALA A 60 4.69 6.24 1.57
CA ALA A 60 4.56 5.01 2.36
C ALA A 60 3.28 4.28 1.94
N GLU A 61 3.40 3.04 1.48
CA GLU A 61 2.30 2.20 0.98
C GLU A 61 1.86 1.20 2.04
N GLY A 62 0.54 1.11 2.21
CA GLY A 62 -0.11 0.22 3.16
C GLY A 62 -1.40 -0.34 2.63
N GLY A 63 -2.08 -1.10 3.48
CA GLY A 63 -3.41 -1.64 3.18
C GLY A 63 -3.40 -3.08 2.70
N ARG A 64 -2.25 -3.77 2.68
CA ARG A 64 -2.23 -5.23 2.53
C ARG A 64 -2.97 -5.90 3.70
N ILE A 65 -4.18 -6.37 3.46
CA ILE A 65 -5.06 -7.01 4.46
C ILE A 65 -4.71 -8.49 4.60
N THR A 66 -4.56 -8.97 5.84
CA THR A 66 -4.27 -10.38 6.11
C THR A 66 -5.45 -11.27 5.68
N GLY A 67 -5.18 -12.30 4.87
CA GLY A 67 -6.19 -13.26 4.39
C GLY A 67 -7.06 -12.75 3.24
N LEU A 68 -6.73 -11.60 2.67
CA LEU A 68 -7.29 -11.10 1.42
C LEU A 68 -6.28 -11.36 0.30
N ASP A 69 -6.49 -12.45 -0.43
CA ASP A 69 -5.54 -12.96 -1.42
C ASP A 69 -6.15 -12.95 -2.82
N LEU A 70 -5.31 -12.84 -3.85
CA LEU A 70 -5.74 -13.01 -5.24
C LEU A 70 -5.76 -14.51 -5.57
N THR A 71 -6.92 -15.01 -6.02
CA THR A 71 -7.09 -16.39 -6.47
C THR A 71 -7.52 -16.43 -7.93
N PRO A 72 -7.04 -17.40 -8.74
CA PRO A 72 -7.59 -17.66 -10.06
C PRO A 72 -9.04 -18.14 -9.94
N PHE A 73 -9.95 -17.50 -10.67
CA PHE A 73 -11.34 -17.91 -10.80
C PHE A 73 -11.85 -17.55 -12.19
N ALA A 74 -12.45 -18.51 -12.89
CA ALA A 74 -13.01 -18.33 -14.23
C ALA A 74 -12.04 -17.65 -15.25
N GLY A 75 -10.74 -17.98 -15.17
CA GLY A 75 -9.71 -17.42 -16.08
C GLY A 75 -9.24 -16.00 -15.73
N GLN A 76 -9.69 -15.43 -14.62
CA GLN A 76 -9.25 -14.12 -14.12
C GLN A 76 -8.71 -14.24 -12.68
N LEU A 77 -7.98 -13.23 -12.22
CA LEU A 77 -7.63 -13.11 -10.80
C LEU A 77 -8.72 -12.34 -10.07
N GLU A 78 -9.24 -12.93 -9.00
CA GLU A 78 -10.26 -12.32 -8.15
C GLU A 78 -9.76 -12.30 -6.71
N TYR A 79 -10.20 -11.32 -5.93
CA TYR A 79 -9.90 -11.34 -4.51
C TYR A 79 -10.73 -12.42 -3.82
N GLN A 80 -10.13 -13.08 -2.84
CA GLN A 80 -10.79 -14.02 -1.95
C GLN A 80 -10.47 -13.62 -0.52
N TYR A 81 -11.50 -13.60 0.31
CA TYR A 81 -11.34 -13.42 1.75
C TYR A 81 -12.04 -14.57 2.46
N ARG A 82 -11.28 -15.33 3.25
CA ARG A 82 -11.74 -16.61 3.82
C ARG A 82 -12.21 -17.53 2.68
N SER A 83 -13.43 -18.07 2.76
CA SER A 83 -13.99 -18.97 1.74
C SER A 83 -14.90 -18.26 0.73
N ARG A 84 -14.84 -16.93 0.61
CA ARG A 84 -15.73 -16.17 -0.28
C ARG A 84 -14.96 -15.34 -1.30
N LEU A 85 -15.38 -15.42 -2.57
CA LEU A 85 -14.88 -14.57 -3.65
C LEU A 85 -15.43 -13.15 -3.51
N LEU A 86 -14.56 -12.18 -3.72
CA LEU A 86 -14.81 -10.76 -3.67
C LEU A 86 -14.47 -10.17 -5.04
N PRO A 87 -15.46 -10.01 -5.93
CA PRO A 87 -15.24 -9.40 -7.23
C PRO A 87 -15.02 -7.89 -7.04
N LEU A 88 -13.79 -7.51 -6.70
CA LEU A 88 -13.39 -6.11 -6.60
C LEU A 88 -13.04 -5.61 -8.00
N ARG A 89 -13.40 -4.36 -8.29
CA ARG A 89 -13.10 -3.71 -9.55
C ARG A 89 -12.34 -2.41 -9.29
N PRO A 90 -11.43 -2.00 -10.19
CA PRO A 90 -10.85 -0.66 -10.11
C PRO A 90 -11.95 0.39 -10.11
N VAL A 91 -11.77 1.43 -9.33
CA VAL A 91 -12.69 2.56 -9.29
C VAL A 91 -12.04 3.66 -10.10
N LEU A 92 -12.66 4.02 -11.22
CA LEU A 92 -12.19 5.08 -12.09
C LEU A 92 -12.92 6.35 -11.73
N GLU A 93 -12.19 7.29 -11.16
CA GLU A 93 -12.67 8.61 -10.81
C GLU A 93 -11.68 9.64 -11.33
N VAL A 94 -12.21 10.72 -11.90
CA VAL A 94 -11.39 11.84 -12.39
C VAL A 94 -11.57 12.98 -11.39
N ASN A 95 -10.47 13.45 -10.82
CA ASN A 95 -10.43 14.64 -10.00
C ASN A 95 -9.15 15.45 -10.29
N ASP A 96 -9.17 16.74 -9.95
CA ASP A 96 -8.07 17.67 -10.23
C ASP A 96 -7.03 17.73 -9.10
N LEU A 97 -7.18 16.93 -8.05
CA LEU A 97 -6.26 16.92 -6.92
C LEU A 97 -4.88 16.40 -7.36
N LYS A 98 -3.83 17.02 -6.81
CA LYS A 98 -2.44 16.71 -7.13
C LYS A 98 -1.67 16.31 -5.89
N HIS A 99 -0.63 15.50 -6.07
CA HIS A 99 0.28 15.10 -5.00
C HIS A 99 1.25 16.23 -4.63
N SER A 100 0.71 17.37 -4.19
CA SER A 100 1.43 18.64 -4.02
C SER A 100 2.17 18.77 -2.69
N GLN A 101 1.89 17.91 -1.71
CA GLN A 101 2.45 18.01 -0.36
C GLN A 101 2.58 16.64 0.32
N ARG A 102 3.29 16.63 1.47
CA ARG A 102 3.37 15.50 2.41
C ARG A 102 2.01 15.23 3.05
N GLY A 103 1.75 13.98 3.41
CA GLY A 103 0.58 13.59 4.20
C GLY A 103 -0.69 13.39 3.38
N LEU A 104 -0.65 13.47 2.05
CA LEU A 104 -1.82 13.19 1.21
C LEU A 104 -2.10 11.69 1.20
N LEU A 105 -3.35 11.32 1.49
CA LEU A 105 -3.85 9.96 1.36
C LEU A 105 -4.21 9.72 -0.11
N THR A 106 -3.66 8.65 -0.68
CA THR A 106 -3.75 8.38 -2.12
C THR A 106 -3.95 6.89 -2.39
N ARG A 107 -4.43 6.55 -3.59
CA ARG A 107 -4.53 5.16 -4.06
C ARG A 107 -4.22 5.06 -5.55
N ARG A 108 -3.92 3.85 -6.03
CA ARG A 108 -3.71 3.57 -7.46
C ARG A 108 -5.06 3.45 -8.17
N ILE A 109 -5.24 4.19 -9.26
CA ILE A 109 -6.50 4.27 -10.02
C ILE A 109 -6.91 2.88 -10.58
N LEU A 110 -5.95 2.16 -11.17
CA LEU A 110 -6.20 0.85 -11.80
C LEU A 110 -6.16 -0.33 -10.82
N ASN A 111 -5.95 -0.08 -9.52
CA ASN A 111 -5.91 -1.16 -8.55
C ASN A 111 -7.30 -1.46 -7.99
N ALA A 112 -7.66 -2.75 -7.95
CA ALA A 112 -8.91 -3.23 -7.38
C ALA A 112 -8.79 -3.52 -5.86
N GLY A 113 -7.58 -3.54 -5.32
CA GLY A 113 -7.36 -3.91 -3.93
C GLY A 113 -7.56 -2.79 -2.91
N PRO A 114 -7.27 -3.11 -1.65
CA PRO A 114 -7.32 -2.18 -0.52
C PRO A 114 -6.11 -1.22 -0.44
N GLU A 115 -5.08 -1.41 -1.27
CA GLU A 115 -3.81 -0.72 -1.09
C GLU A 115 -3.97 0.80 -1.23
N PHE A 116 -3.34 1.52 -0.31
CA PHE A 116 -3.29 2.97 -0.24
C PHE A 116 -1.86 3.46 -0.02
N GLY A 117 -1.65 4.76 -0.17
CA GLY A 117 -0.39 5.43 0.12
C GLY A 117 -0.59 6.70 0.92
N VAL A 118 0.44 7.09 1.66
CA VAL A 118 0.55 8.40 2.31
C VAL A 118 1.81 9.09 1.82
N THR A 119 1.68 10.26 1.19
CA THR A 119 2.84 10.95 0.60
C THR A 119 3.83 11.40 1.67
N LEU A 120 5.12 11.31 1.36
CA LEU A 120 6.21 11.74 2.27
C LEU A 120 6.71 13.14 1.92
N ALA A 121 6.47 13.60 0.70
CA ALA A 121 6.73 14.95 0.24
C ALA A 121 5.76 15.28 -0.90
N ALA A 122 5.90 16.45 -1.53
CA ALA A 122 5.33 16.67 -2.85
C ALA A 122 5.83 15.59 -3.81
N ALA A 123 4.91 14.88 -4.46
CA ALA A 123 5.21 13.74 -5.31
C ALA A 123 4.46 13.79 -6.66
N PRO A 124 4.71 14.81 -7.53
CA PRO A 124 4.02 14.94 -8.81
C PRO A 124 4.17 13.73 -9.75
N SER A 125 5.21 12.90 -9.54
CA SER A 125 5.41 11.65 -10.28
C SER A 125 4.32 10.60 -10.05
N LEU A 126 3.46 10.77 -9.05
CA LEU A 126 2.30 9.93 -8.80
C LEU A 126 1.06 10.38 -9.59
N ASP A 127 1.01 11.64 -10.03
CA ASP A 127 -0.15 12.21 -10.71
C ASP A 127 -0.49 11.41 -11.99
N GLY A 128 -1.77 11.13 -12.19
CA GLY A 128 -2.30 10.39 -13.35
C GLY A 128 -2.25 8.85 -13.23
N SER A 129 -1.46 8.30 -12.31
CA SER A 129 -1.48 6.86 -11.98
C SER A 129 -2.04 6.57 -10.58
N TRP A 130 -1.98 7.58 -9.72
CA TRP A 130 -2.60 7.62 -8.40
C TRP A 130 -3.56 8.80 -8.32
N GLU A 131 -4.54 8.67 -7.45
CA GLU A 131 -5.50 9.73 -7.14
C GLU A 131 -5.45 10.07 -5.65
N VAL A 132 -5.52 11.35 -5.34
CA VAL A 132 -5.61 11.84 -3.96
C VAL A 132 -7.05 11.73 -3.49
N ILE A 133 -7.26 11.15 -2.30
CA ILE A 133 -8.59 10.90 -1.71
C ILE A 133 -8.76 11.51 -0.31
N GLY A 134 -7.70 12.13 0.22
CA GLY A 134 -7.71 12.77 1.52
C GLY A 134 -6.33 13.29 1.94
N GLU A 135 -6.22 13.67 3.20
CA GLU A 135 -4.98 14.19 3.80
C GLU A 135 -4.89 13.89 5.30
N LEU A 136 -3.67 13.77 5.80
CA LEU A 136 -3.35 13.51 7.20
C LEU A 136 -3.55 14.78 8.03
N GLN A 137 -4.47 14.71 8.99
CA GLN A 137 -4.79 15.80 9.91
C GLN A 137 -4.05 15.65 11.25
N GLN A 138 -3.79 14.43 11.70
CA GLN A 138 -3.09 14.12 12.95
C GLN A 138 -2.28 12.83 12.82
N GLY A 139 -1.23 12.66 13.63
CA GLY A 139 -0.40 11.45 13.62
C GLY A 139 0.81 11.51 12.69
N GLY A 140 1.30 12.71 12.39
CA GLY A 140 2.46 12.93 11.53
C GLY A 140 3.74 12.29 12.05
N GLU A 141 3.85 12.11 13.36
CA GLU A 141 4.95 11.42 14.04
C GLU A 141 5.05 9.95 13.63
N LEU A 142 3.94 9.24 13.47
CA LEU A 142 3.96 7.87 12.97
C LEU A 142 4.44 7.81 11.53
N LEU A 143 4.06 8.78 10.70
CA LEU A 143 4.52 8.85 9.31
C LEU A 143 6.03 9.05 9.24
N HIS A 144 6.59 9.90 10.11
CA HIS A 144 8.03 10.10 10.23
C HIS A 144 8.73 8.81 10.68
N LEU A 145 8.18 8.13 11.70
CA LEU A 145 8.73 6.86 12.16
C LEU A 145 8.73 5.78 11.08
N ILE A 146 7.67 5.69 10.26
CA ILE A 146 7.59 4.75 9.13
C ILE A 146 8.68 5.05 8.10
N GLU A 147 8.93 6.32 7.81
CA GLU A 147 9.96 6.76 6.85
C GLU A 147 11.39 6.42 7.32
N GLU A 148 11.63 6.41 8.63
CA GLU A 148 12.91 6.04 9.22
C GLU A 148 13.14 4.51 9.32
N LEU A 149 12.12 3.69 9.04
CA LEU A 149 12.26 2.24 9.14
C LEU A 149 13.20 1.69 8.08
N PRO A 150 13.99 0.65 8.42
CA PRO A 150 14.81 -0.02 7.43
C PRO A 150 13.94 -0.76 6.41
N PHE A 151 14.31 -0.66 5.14
CA PHE A 151 13.61 -1.28 4.01
C PHE A 151 14.62 -1.89 3.02
N ILE A 152 14.15 -2.79 2.16
CA ILE A 152 14.97 -3.40 1.12
C ILE A 152 15.27 -2.36 0.03
N THR A 153 16.51 -1.94 -0.12
CA THR A 153 16.91 -0.91 -1.11
C THR A 153 17.04 -1.46 -2.54
N GLY A 154 17.28 -2.76 -2.67
CA GLY A 154 17.54 -3.40 -3.96
C GLY A 154 18.85 -2.96 -4.64
N LYS A 155 19.73 -2.24 -3.91
CA LYS A 155 21.08 -1.79 -4.33
C LYS A 155 22.11 -2.30 -3.32
N SER A 156 23.30 -2.67 -3.79
CA SER A 156 24.41 -3.02 -2.89
C SER A 156 24.88 -1.77 -2.14
N VAL A 157 25.34 -1.93 -0.90
CA VAL A 157 25.82 -0.84 -0.02
C VAL A 157 27.25 -0.40 -0.41
N GLU A 158 27.88 -1.08 -1.36
CA GLU A 158 29.26 -0.83 -1.77
C GLU A 158 29.40 0.28 -2.82
N GLN A 159 30.60 0.89 -2.86
CA GLN A 159 30.90 2.08 -3.64
C GLN A 159 30.50 1.96 -5.13
N PRO A 160 29.90 3.00 -5.72
CA PRO A 160 29.56 3.01 -7.14
C PRO A 160 30.81 2.76 -8.00
N GLY A 161 30.75 1.74 -8.86
CA GLY A 161 31.85 1.35 -9.76
C GLY A 161 32.68 0.15 -9.31
N SER A 162 32.39 -0.44 -8.14
CA SER A 162 33.06 -1.68 -7.72
C SER A 162 32.72 -2.85 -8.66
N LEU A 163 33.66 -3.79 -8.79
CA LEU A 163 33.42 -5.07 -9.50
C LEU A 163 32.23 -5.83 -8.90
N ALA A 164 32.00 -5.68 -7.60
CA ALA A 164 30.87 -6.28 -6.90
C ALA A 164 29.52 -5.69 -7.33
N GLU A 165 29.41 -4.38 -7.57
CA GLU A 165 28.17 -3.78 -8.09
C GLU A 165 27.89 -4.22 -9.53
N GLN A 166 28.92 -4.32 -10.38
CA GLN A 166 28.75 -4.82 -11.74
C GLN A 166 28.33 -6.29 -11.76
N VAL A 167 28.91 -7.12 -10.89
CA VAL A 167 28.52 -8.51 -10.69
C VAL A 167 27.11 -8.61 -10.10
N PHE A 168 26.74 -7.76 -9.15
CA PHE A 168 25.40 -7.72 -8.56
C PHE A 168 24.34 -7.32 -9.59
N GLN A 169 24.60 -6.31 -10.43
CA GLN A 169 23.68 -5.89 -11.49
C GLN A 169 23.58 -6.94 -12.61
N ALA A 170 24.70 -7.56 -13.00
CA ALA A 170 24.70 -8.68 -13.94
C ALA A 170 23.92 -9.88 -13.39
N GLN A 171 24.14 -10.25 -12.12
CA GLN A 171 23.39 -11.30 -11.46
C GLN A 171 21.91 -10.93 -11.32
N LYS A 172 21.57 -9.72 -10.88
CA LYS A 172 20.18 -9.26 -10.73
C LYS A 172 19.43 -9.27 -12.07
N SER A 173 20.06 -8.81 -13.14
CA SER A 173 19.47 -8.82 -14.48
C SER A 173 19.27 -10.25 -15.02
N VAL A 174 20.26 -11.13 -14.85
CA VAL A 174 20.18 -12.56 -15.24
C VAL A 174 19.16 -13.31 -14.40
N PHE A 175 19.13 -13.12 -13.09
CA PHE A 175 18.11 -13.71 -12.22
C PHE A 175 16.72 -13.17 -12.57
N SER A 176 16.55 -11.86 -12.78
CA SER A 176 15.25 -11.30 -13.14
C SER A 176 14.74 -11.76 -14.51
N SER A 177 15.64 -12.05 -15.47
CA SER A 177 15.28 -12.55 -16.79
C SER A 177 14.97 -14.06 -16.78
N LEU A 178 15.75 -14.85 -16.02
CA LEU A 178 15.49 -16.28 -15.82
C LEU A 178 14.23 -16.53 -14.98
N SER A 179 13.94 -15.69 -13.99
CA SER A 179 12.72 -15.86 -13.19
C SER A 179 11.45 -15.51 -13.97
N LYS A 180 11.52 -14.61 -14.96
CA LYS A 180 10.42 -14.36 -15.89
C LYS A 180 10.15 -15.54 -16.83
N SER A 181 11.17 -16.34 -17.17
CA SER A 181 11.02 -17.48 -18.08
C SER A 181 10.66 -18.81 -17.40
N VAL A 182 10.92 -18.95 -16.09
CA VAL A 182 10.66 -20.20 -15.32
C VAL A 182 9.31 -20.18 -14.57
N GLY A 183 8.57 -19.06 -14.59
CA GLY A 183 7.26 -18.98 -13.92
C GLY A 183 7.33 -19.09 -12.40
N ASP A 184 8.50 -18.83 -11.81
CA ASP A 184 8.69 -18.86 -10.37
C ASP A 184 8.29 -17.50 -9.77
N SER A 185 7.15 -17.48 -9.05
CA SER A 185 6.58 -16.30 -8.39
C SER A 185 7.44 -15.75 -7.23
N ARG A 186 8.59 -16.38 -6.95
CA ARG A 186 9.54 -16.01 -5.89
C ARG A 186 10.48 -14.87 -6.25
N ALA A 187 10.59 -14.48 -7.52
CA ALA A 187 11.36 -13.29 -7.94
C ALA A 187 10.48 -12.04 -8.03
N SER A 188 9.68 -11.79 -7.01
CA SER A 188 8.99 -10.51 -6.89
C SER A 188 9.99 -9.44 -6.48
N ASP A 189 9.94 -8.27 -7.12
CA ASP A 189 10.74 -7.13 -6.71
C ASP A 189 10.33 -6.69 -5.29
N ARG A 190 11.22 -6.96 -4.33
CA ARG A 190 11.04 -6.64 -2.92
C ARG A 190 11.56 -5.24 -2.58
N THR A 191 12.03 -4.47 -3.56
CA THR A 191 12.50 -3.10 -3.34
C THR A 191 11.42 -2.26 -2.67
N GLY A 192 11.82 -1.53 -1.63
CA GLY A 192 10.97 -0.74 -0.76
C GLY A 192 10.29 -1.54 0.36
N GLN A 193 10.35 -2.88 0.38
CA GLN A 193 9.67 -3.65 1.44
C GLN A 193 10.24 -3.31 2.82
N LEU A 194 9.36 -2.94 3.76
CA LEU A 194 9.74 -2.65 5.14
C LEU A 194 10.26 -3.92 5.82
N LEU A 195 11.40 -3.81 6.52
CA LEU A 195 11.99 -4.91 7.30
C LEU A 195 11.40 -5.00 8.72
N ARG A 196 10.69 -3.96 9.16
CA ARG A 196 9.89 -3.98 10.38
C ARG A 196 8.41 -3.91 10.03
N ARG A 197 7.61 -4.71 10.73
CA ARG A 197 6.16 -4.73 10.54
C ARG A 197 5.53 -3.53 11.23
N VAL A 198 4.74 -2.76 10.49
CA VAL A 198 3.89 -1.68 11.02
C VAL A 198 2.45 -2.10 10.84
N GLU A 199 1.87 -2.68 11.88
CA GLU A 199 0.49 -3.19 11.87
C GLU A 199 -0.51 -2.07 12.17
N ILE A 200 -1.60 -2.04 11.41
CA ILE A 200 -2.77 -1.24 11.76
C ILE A 200 -3.61 -2.12 12.69
N THR A 201 -3.54 -1.86 13.99
CA THR A 201 -4.22 -2.69 15.01
C THR A 201 -5.69 -2.34 15.19
N ASN A 202 -6.09 -1.14 14.75
CA ASN A 202 -7.45 -0.64 14.83
C ASN A 202 -7.67 0.43 13.75
N CYS A 203 -8.89 0.53 13.24
CA CYS A 203 -9.34 1.61 12.34
C CYS A 203 -10.84 1.84 12.54
N GLY A 204 -11.29 3.04 12.23
CA GLY A 204 -12.70 3.43 12.32
C GLY A 204 -12.92 4.82 11.74
N VAL A 205 -14.18 5.12 11.43
CA VAL A 205 -14.62 6.46 11.03
C VAL A 205 -14.86 7.29 12.28
N ILE A 206 -14.40 8.53 12.28
CA ILE A 206 -14.68 9.51 13.33
C ILE A 206 -15.80 10.39 12.78
N VAL A 207 -16.90 10.50 13.53
CA VAL A 207 -18.04 11.37 13.21
C VAL A 207 -17.93 12.64 14.03
#